data_AF-A0A2R4N130-F1
#
_entry.id   AF-A0A2R4N130-F1
#
_cell.length_a   1.000
_cell.length_b   1.000
_cell.length_c   1.000
_cell.angle_alpha   90.00
_cell.angle_beta   90.00
_cell.angle_gamma   90.00
#
_symmetry.space_group_name_H-M   'P 1'
#
loop_
_entity.id
_entity.type
_entity.pdbx_description
1 polymer ?
#
loop_
_entity_poly.entity_id
_entity_poly.type
_entity_poly.pdbx_seq_one_letter_code
_entity_poly.pdbx_strand_id
1 'polypeptide(L)'
;MRVVKWILFVLLLAGVVAGAAWALDHYQIWSWRKTEKTATTKTVKNQQALLEEEIQKLKQENEQLRKKLTETEKQANLLTDQINKQKAEMEQMQQELVQSRLENNDKKAQQLAAYYTEMKPQQAAAVLVKLDNNLTVNILAAMEADVVAKILAAMSPDQAAGYTKMLNERR
;
A
#
# COMPACT_ATOMS: atom_id res chain seq x y z
N MET A 1 57.65 84.81 -40.46
CA MET A 1 56.72 84.15 -41.41
C MET A 1 56.70 82.62 -41.35
N ARG A 2 57.77 81.90 -40.94
CA ARG A 2 57.78 80.42 -40.90
C ARG A 2 56.87 79.79 -39.83
N VAL A 3 56.80 80.38 -38.63
CA VAL A 3 56.01 79.82 -37.50
C VAL A 3 54.49 79.91 -37.72
N VAL A 4 54.01 81.01 -38.30
CA VAL A 4 52.58 81.23 -38.62
C VAL A 4 52.07 80.21 -39.63
N LYS A 5 52.89 79.84 -40.64
CA LYS A 5 52.55 78.82 -41.63
C LYS A 5 52.42 77.42 -41.01
N TRP A 6 53.18 77.12 -39.95
CA TRP A 6 53.13 75.82 -39.28
C TRP A 6 51.89 75.68 -38.37
N ILE A 7 51.53 76.74 -37.65
CA ILE A 7 50.32 76.77 -36.82
C ILE A 7 49.06 76.61 -37.69
N LEU A 8 49.00 77.29 -38.84
CA LEU A 8 47.89 77.14 -39.79
C LEU A 8 47.77 75.71 -40.34
N PHE A 9 48.89 75.03 -40.57
CA PHE A 9 48.89 73.65 -41.04
C PHE A 9 48.37 72.67 -39.99
N VAL A 10 48.75 72.85 -38.72
CA VAL A 10 48.25 72.03 -37.59
C VAL A 10 46.75 72.25 -37.36
N LEU A 11 46.26 73.48 -37.47
CA LEU A 11 44.83 73.80 -37.37
C LEU A 11 44.01 73.16 -38.50
N LEU A 12 44.55 73.14 -39.72
CA LEU A 12 43.89 72.50 -40.87
C LEU A 12 43.83 70.98 -40.70
N LEU A 13 44.91 70.35 -40.22
CA LEU A 13 44.92 68.93 -39.87
C LEU A 13 43.91 68.60 -38.77
N ALA A 14 43.84 69.42 -37.72
CA ALA A 14 42.84 69.23 -36.66
C ALA A 14 41.41 69.39 -37.19
N GLY A 15 41.17 70.35 -38.10
CA GLY A 15 39.88 70.53 -38.76
C GLY A 15 39.48 69.35 -39.65
N VAL A 16 40.43 68.74 -40.36
CA VAL A 16 40.17 67.53 -41.18
C VAL A 16 39.88 66.32 -40.29
N VAL A 17 40.57 66.16 -39.17
CA VAL A 17 40.31 65.06 -38.22
C VAL A 17 38.97 65.26 -37.52
N ALA A 18 38.63 66.48 -37.11
CA ALA A 18 37.33 66.80 -36.52
C ALA A 18 36.20 66.68 -37.54
N GLY A 19 36.42 67.11 -38.78
CA GLY A 19 35.48 66.96 -39.89
C GLY A 19 35.26 65.50 -40.27
N ALA A 20 36.32 64.67 -40.25
CA ALA A 20 36.20 63.22 -40.45
C ALA A 20 35.44 62.57 -39.29
N ALA A 21 35.69 62.96 -38.04
CA ALA A 21 34.95 62.46 -36.88
C ALA A 21 33.46 62.85 -36.93
N TRP A 22 33.14 64.08 -37.33
CA TRP A 22 31.77 64.56 -37.50
C TRP A 22 31.07 63.88 -38.69
N ALA A 23 31.77 63.70 -39.81
CA ALA A 23 31.25 62.99 -40.98
C ALA A 23 31.00 61.50 -40.68
N LEU A 24 31.88 60.85 -39.91
CA LEU A 24 31.73 59.46 -39.47
C LEU A 24 30.52 59.25 -38.56
N ASP A 25 30.21 60.23 -37.70
CA ASP A 25 29.00 60.23 -36.85
C ASP A 25 27.74 60.52 -37.66
N HIS A 26 27.79 61.51 -38.57
CA HIS A 26 26.64 61.92 -39.39
C HIS A 26 26.22 60.88 -40.44
N TYR A 27 27.17 60.12 -41.00
CA TYR A 27 26.91 59.06 -41.99
C TYR A 27 26.51 57.69 -41.40
N GLN A 28 26.29 57.58 -40.08
CA GLN A 28 25.85 56.34 -39.41
C GLN A 28 26.77 55.11 -39.62
N ILE A 29 28.08 55.29 -39.87
CA ILE A 29 29.06 54.20 -40.11
C ILE A 29 29.61 53.64 -38.76
N TRP A 30 28.88 53.85 -37.66
CA TRP A 30 29.19 53.36 -36.31
C TRP A 30 28.22 52.25 -35.85
N SER A 31 27.68 51.46 -36.79
CA SER A 31 26.60 50.48 -36.53
C SER A 31 27.07 49.08 -36.09
N TRP A 32 28.37 48.80 -36.08
CA TRP A 32 28.96 47.49 -35.73
C TRP A 32 28.64 47.00 -34.30
N ARG A 33 28.42 47.92 -33.34
CA ARG A 33 28.04 47.58 -31.95
C ARG A 33 26.54 47.27 -31.79
N LYS A 34 25.69 47.73 -32.72
CA LYS A 34 24.24 47.56 -32.64
C LYS A 34 23.83 46.18 -33.16
N THR A 35 24.50 45.66 -34.18
CA THR A 35 24.22 44.36 -34.80
C THR A 35 24.55 43.18 -33.87
N GLU A 36 25.69 43.21 -33.16
CA GLU A 36 26.05 42.19 -32.16
C GLU A 36 25.04 42.14 -31.02
N LYS A 37 24.71 43.30 -30.42
CA LYS A 37 23.75 43.39 -29.31
C LYS A 37 22.35 42.93 -29.73
N THR A 38 21.89 43.23 -30.94
CA THR A 38 20.58 42.77 -31.42
C THR A 38 20.53 41.27 -31.73
N ALA A 39 21.63 40.67 -32.19
CA ALA A 39 21.72 39.23 -32.44
C ALA A 39 21.78 38.45 -31.11
N THR A 40 22.64 38.86 -30.17
CA THR A 40 22.70 38.23 -28.84
C THR A 40 21.40 38.42 -28.05
N THR A 41 20.78 39.60 -28.09
CA THR A 41 19.50 39.84 -27.38
C THR A 41 18.36 39.01 -27.95
N LYS A 42 18.28 38.82 -29.29
CA LYS A 42 17.26 37.95 -29.91
C LYS A 42 17.50 36.47 -29.58
N THR A 43 18.74 36.00 -29.63
CA THR A 43 19.07 34.60 -29.30
C THR A 43 18.81 34.28 -27.83
N VAL A 44 19.17 35.18 -26.91
CA VAL A 44 18.87 35.04 -25.47
C VAL A 44 17.36 35.09 -25.20
N LYS A 45 16.62 36.01 -25.84
CA LYS A 45 15.16 36.09 -25.69
C LYS A 45 14.44 34.84 -26.22
N ASN A 46 14.93 34.26 -27.32
CA ASN A 46 14.40 33.01 -27.86
C ASN A 46 14.69 31.82 -26.94
N GLN A 47 15.90 31.73 -26.36
CA GLN A 47 16.21 30.71 -25.36
C GLN A 47 15.37 30.86 -24.10
N GLN A 48 15.15 32.09 -23.63
CA GLN A 48 14.28 32.37 -22.48
C GLN A 48 12.83 31.94 -22.75
N ALA A 49 12.29 32.22 -23.94
CA ALA A 49 10.95 31.78 -24.32
C ALA A 49 10.83 30.24 -24.37
N LEU A 50 11.84 29.54 -24.90
CA LEU A 50 11.90 28.07 -24.91
C LEU A 50 11.96 27.49 -23.48
N LEU A 51 12.79 28.08 -22.61
CA LEU A 51 12.88 27.70 -21.20
C LEU A 51 11.57 27.93 -20.45
N GLU A 52 10.89 29.05 -20.72
CA GLU A 52 9.57 29.34 -20.13
C GLU A 52 8.51 28.33 -20.59
N GLU A 53 8.49 27.96 -21.87
CA GLU A 53 7.60 26.93 -22.40
C GLU A 53 7.85 25.56 -21.74
N GLU A 54 9.11 25.17 -21.61
CA GLU A 54 9.49 23.91 -20.95
C GLU A 54 9.13 23.91 -19.46
N ILE A 55 9.33 25.02 -18.75
CA ILE A 55 8.89 25.18 -17.36
C ILE A 55 7.37 25.06 -17.24
N GLN A 56 6.60 25.64 -18.18
CA GLN A 56 5.14 25.51 -18.17
C GLN A 56 4.71 24.06 -18.42
N LYS A 57 5.33 23.36 -19.37
CA LYS A 57 5.06 21.95 -19.65
C LYS A 57 5.37 21.07 -18.43
N LEU A 58 6.54 21.27 -17.81
CA LEU A 58 6.94 20.54 -16.61
C LEU A 58 6.01 20.82 -15.43
N LYS A 59 5.52 22.06 -15.28
CA LYS A 59 4.52 22.41 -14.25
C LYS A 59 3.19 21.68 -14.48
N GLN A 60 2.70 21.68 -15.72
CA GLN A 60 1.47 20.95 -16.07
C GLN A 60 1.62 19.45 -15.84
N GLU A 61 2.76 18.87 -16.22
CA GLU A 61 3.06 17.45 -15.96
C GLU A 61 3.13 17.16 -14.46
N ASN A 62 3.78 18.00 -13.66
CA ASN A 62 3.82 17.87 -12.21
C ASN A 62 2.42 17.92 -11.59
N GLU A 63 1.56 18.83 -12.07
CA GLU A 63 0.19 18.93 -11.60
C GLU A 63 -0.63 17.68 -11.94
N GLN A 64 -0.48 17.15 -13.15
CA GLN A 64 -1.13 15.90 -13.57
C GLN A 64 -0.63 14.70 -12.76
N LEU A 65 0.68 14.61 -12.53
CA LEU A 65 1.27 13.55 -11.71
C LEU A 65 0.78 13.63 -10.26
N ARG A 66 0.72 14.83 -9.68
CA ARG A 66 0.14 15.04 -8.34
C ARG A 66 -1.32 14.62 -8.27
N LYS A 67 -2.13 14.99 -9.27
CA LYS A 67 -3.55 14.56 -9.36
C LYS A 67 -3.66 13.03 -9.41
N LYS A 68 -2.88 12.37 -10.27
CA LYS A 68 -2.84 10.91 -10.36
C LYS A 68 -2.41 10.27 -9.04
N LEU A 69 -1.35 10.79 -8.40
CA LEU A 69 -0.87 10.29 -7.12
C LEU A 69 -1.97 10.37 -6.05
N THR A 70 -2.63 11.53 -5.91
CA THR A 70 -3.72 11.67 -4.94
C THR A 70 -4.90 10.76 -5.22
N GLU A 71 -5.21 10.49 -6.49
CA GLU A 71 -6.28 9.57 -6.87
C GLU A 71 -5.90 8.12 -6.58
N THR A 72 -4.67 7.72 -6.91
CA THR A 72 -4.15 6.39 -6.59
C THR A 72 -4.05 6.15 -5.08
N GLU A 73 -3.63 7.14 -4.30
CA GLU A 73 -3.61 7.07 -2.84
C GLU A 73 -5.02 6.90 -2.26
N LYS A 74 -6.01 7.63 -2.77
CA LYS A 74 -7.42 7.45 -2.38
C LYS A 74 -7.93 6.05 -2.69
N GLN A 75 -7.64 5.54 -3.88
CA GLN A 75 -8.03 4.20 -4.28
C GLN A 75 -7.34 3.13 -3.42
N ALA A 76 -6.05 3.30 -3.11
CA ALA A 76 -5.32 2.40 -2.24
C ALA A 76 -5.91 2.37 -0.82
N ASN A 77 -6.27 3.54 -0.27
CA ASN A 77 -6.91 3.63 1.04
C ASN A 77 -8.29 2.97 1.04
N LEU A 78 -9.12 3.23 0.02
CA LEU A 78 -10.43 2.59 -0.13
C LEU A 78 -10.32 1.06 -0.23
N LEU A 79 -9.38 0.56 -1.02
CA LEU A 79 -9.13 -0.88 -1.14
C LEU A 79 -8.63 -1.47 0.18
N THR A 80 -7.76 -0.75 0.89
CA THR A 80 -7.25 -1.17 2.20
C THR A 80 -8.39 -1.27 3.21
N ASP A 81 -9.30 -0.29 3.25
CA ASP A 81 -10.47 -0.31 4.12
C ASP A 81 -11.42 -1.46 3.77
N GLN A 82 -11.65 -1.71 2.48
CA GLN A 82 -12.45 -2.85 2.01
C GLN A 82 -11.84 -4.20 2.40
N ILE A 83 -10.53 -4.36 2.23
CA ILE A 83 -9.81 -5.58 2.64
C ILE A 83 -9.92 -5.77 4.15
N ASN A 84 -9.72 -4.72 4.94
CA ASN A 84 -9.82 -4.80 6.39
C ASN A 84 -11.24 -5.19 6.84
N LYS A 85 -12.26 -4.62 6.21
CA LYS A 85 -13.66 -4.96 6.47
C LYS A 85 -13.97 -6.42 6.10
N GLN A 86 -13.59 -6.86 4.90
CA GLN A 86 -13.80 -8.24 4.46
C GLN A 86 -13.05 -9.24 5.34
N LYS A 87 -11.84 -8.89 5.79
CA LYS A 87 -11.07 -9.72 6.71
C LYS A 87 -11.79 -9.87 8.05
N ALA A 88 -12.29 -8.77 8.61
CA ALA A 88 -13.05 -8.80 9.86
C ALA A 88 -14.34 -9.62 9.73
N GLU A 89 -15.09 -9.46 8.65
CA GLU A 89 -16.30 -10.26 8.36
C GLU A 89 -15.96 -11.76 8.22
N MET A 90 -14.83 -12.09 7.59
CA MET A 90 -14.38 -13.47 7.43
C MET A 90 -13.94 -14.10 8.75
N GLU A 91 -13.25 -13.34 9.61
CA GLU A 91 -12.87 -13.77 10.94
C GLU A 91 -14.10 -14.02 11.81
N GLN A 92 -15.10 -13.13 11.77
CA GLN A 92 -16.38 -13.33 12.46
C GLN A 92 -17.11 -14.57 11.96
N MET A 93 -17.25 -14.75 10.65
CA MET A 93 -17.89 -15.92 10.08
C MET A 93 -17.18 -17.22 10.44
N GLN A 94 -15.85 -17.23 10.48
CA GLN A 94 -15.08 -18.38 10.93
C GLN A 94 -15.36 -18.71 12.41
N GLN A 95 -15.40 -17.70 13.27
CA GLN A 95 -15.73 -17.89 14.69
C GLN A 95 -17.16 -18.44 14.86
N GLU A 96 -18.14 -17.87 14.16
CA GLU A 96 -19.52 -18.35 14.18
C GLU A 96 -19.66 -19.78 13.68
N LEU A 97 -18.94 -20.15 12.61
CA LEU A 97 -18.95 -21.52 12.08
C LEU A 97 -18.33 -22.52 13.07
N VAL A 98 -17.22 -22.16 13.72
CA VAL A 98 -16.59 -22.99 14.75
C VAL A 98 -17.55 -23.16 15.92
N GLN A 99 -18.12 -22.06 16.42
CA GLN A 99 -19.06 -22.07 17.53
C GLN A 99 -20.31 -22.90 17.22
N SER A 100 -20.91 -22.71 16.05
CA SER A 100 -22.07 -23.48 15.60
C SER A 100 -21.75 -24.97 15.44
N ARG A 101 -20.56 -25.33 14.95
CA ARG A 101 -20.13 -26.73 14.87
C ARG A 101 -19.96 -27.35 16.25
N LEU A 102 -19.34 -26.64 17.19
CA LEU A 102 -19.18 -27.09 18.57
C LEU A 102 -20.55 -27.33 19.22
N GLU A 103 -21.45 -26.34 19.15
CA GLU A 103 -22.80 -26.46 19.72
C GLU A 103 -23.60 -27.61 19.10
N ASN A 104 -23.53 -27.80 17.78
CA ASN A 104 -24.22 -28.90 17.11
C ASN A 104 -23.63 -30.26 17.48
N ASN A 105 -22.31 -30.36 17.62
CA ASN A 105 -21.65 -31.59 18.04
C ASN A 105 -21.98 -31.91 19.50
N ASP A 106 -22.00 -30.91 20.38
CA ASP A 106 -22.36 -31.07 21.79
C ASP A 106 -23.83 -31.51 21.94
N LYS A 107 -24.76 -30.90 21.20
CA LYS A 107 -26.17 -31.33 21.18
C LYS A 107 -26.34 -32.78 20.72
N LYS A 108 -25.62 -33.19 19.66
CA LYS A 108 -25.64 -34.58 19.19
C LYS A 108 -25.04 -35.54 20.22
N ALA A 109 -23.93 -35.16 20.85
CA ALA A 109 -23.30 -35.94 21.91
C ALA A 109 -24.24 -36.11 23.11
N GLN A 110 -24.92 -35.04 23.53
CA GLN A 110 -25.92 -35.07 24.61
C GLN A 110 -27.10 -36.00 24.29
N GLN A 111 -27.62 -35.96 23.06
CA GLN A 111 -28.70 -36.87 22.64
C GLN A 111 -28.26 -38.34 22.69
N LEU A 112 -27.07 -38.65 22.16
CA LEU A 112 -26.53 -39.99 22.21
C LEU A 112 -26.23 -40.41 23.66
N ALA A 113 -25.71 -39.51 24.49
CA ALA A 113 -25.47 -39.75 25.90
C ALA A 113 -26.75 -40.14 26.64
N ALA A 114 -27.87 -39.45 26.37
CA ALA A 114 -29.17 -39.80 26.93
C ALA A 114 -29.59 -41.24 26.55
N TYR A 115 -29.50 -41.61 25.27
CA TYR A 115 -29.86 -42.96 24.81
C TYR A 115 -29.02 -44.06 25.46
N TYR A 116 -27.70 -43.85 25.57
CA TYR A 116 -26.81 -44.84 26.17
C TYR A 116 -26.90 -44.86 27.71
N THR A 117 -27.33 -43.76 28.35
CA THR A 117 -27.59 -43.70 29.80
C THR A 117 -28.80 -44.55 30.19
N GLU A 118 -29.81 -44.64 29.33
CA GLU A 118 -30.99 -45.49 29.55
C GLU A 118 -30.69 -46.99 29.37
N MET A 119 -29.55 -47.34 28.73
CA MET A 119 -29.13 -48.73 28.55
C MET A 119 -28.46 -49.30 29.81
N LYS A 120 -28.46 -50.64 29.92
CA LYS A 120 -27.67 -51.30 30.96
C LYS A 120 -26.18 -51.03 30.73
N PRO A 121 -25.36 -50.76 31.77
CA PRO A 121 -23.96 -50.40 31.61
C PRO A 121 -23.14 -51.36 30.76
N GLN A 122 -23.39 -52.67 30.89
CA GLN A 122 -22.71 -53.71 30.10
C GLN A 122 -23.07 -53.67 28.61
N GLN A 123 -24.32 -53.34 28.29
CA GLN A 123 -24.78 -53.22 26.90
C GLN A 123 -24.24 -51.94 26.27
N ALA A 124 -24.28 -50.82 27.00
CA ALA A 124 -23.68 -49.56 26.57
C ALA A 124 -22.18 -49.73 26.30
N ALA A 125 -21.43 -50.34 27.22
CA ALA A 125 -20.01 -50.63 27.05
C ALA A 125 -19.73 -51.46 25.78
N ALA A 126 -20.50 -52.53 25.56
CA ALA A 126 -20.31 -53.41 24.40
C ALA A 126 -20.59 -52.71 23.05
N VAL A 127 -21.47 -51.71 23.02
CA VAL A 127 -21.74 -50.90 21.82
C VAL A 127 -20.68 -49.82 21.64
N LEU A 128 -20.40 -49.04 22.69
CA LEU A 128 -19.47 -47.90 22.66
C LEU A 128 -18.05 -48.33 22.23
N VAL A 129 -17.58 -49.48 22.70
CA VAL A 129 -16.27 -50.05 22.31
C VAL A 129 -16.13 -50.31 20.81
N LYS A 130 -17.25 -50.48 20.10
CA LYS A 130 -17.25 -50.70 18.65
C LYS A 130 -17.36 -49.41 17.84
N LEU A 131 -17.60 -48.28 18.49
CA LEU A 131 -17.66 -46.98 17.85
C LEU A 131 -16.25 -46.39 17.69
N ASP A 132 -16.15 -45.31 16.91
CA ASP A 132 -14.95 -44.50 16.85
C ASP A 132 -14.59 -43.95 18.25
N ASN A 133 -13.29 -43.90 18.55
CA ASN A 133 -12.81 -43.47 19.86
C ASN A 133 -13.20 -42.03 20.19
N ASN A 134 -13.10 -41.10 19.22
CA ASN A 134 -13.45 -39.69 19.45
C ASN A 134 -14.95 -39.53 19.70
N LEU A 135 -15.78 -40.25 18.94
CA LEU A 135 -17.23 -40.26 19.15
C LEU A 135 -17.58 -40.82 20.54
N THR A 136 -16.95 -41.92 20.93
CA THR A 136 -17.17 -42.54 22.25
C THR A 136 -16.82 -41.58 23.38
N VAL A 137 -15.66 -40.91 23.27
CA VAL A 137 -15.23 -39.90 24.25
C VAL A 137 -16.19 -38.71 24.29
N ASN A 138 -16.70 -38.23 23.14
CA ASN A 138 -17.74 -37.19 23.08
C ASN A 138 -19.01 -37.59 23.84
N ILE A 139 -19.48 -38.81 23.61
CA ILE A 139 -20.68 -39.35 24.25
C ILE A 139 -20.47 -39.49 25.76
N LEU A 140 -19.36 -40.11 26.18
CA LEU A 140 -19.02 -40.29 27.60
C LEU A 140 -18.84 -38.94 28.31
N ALA A 141 -18.22 -37.95 27.66
CA ALA A 141 -18.04 -36.62 28.25
C ALA A 141 -19.36 -35.86 28.46
N ALA A 142 -20.42 -36.22 27.73
CA ALA A 142 -21.74 -35.63 27.85
C ALA A 142 -22.67 -36.37 28.84
N MET A 143 -22.19 -37.45 29.47
CA MET A 143 -22.91 -38.22 30.49
C MET A 143 -22.54 -37.76 31.91
N GLU A 144 -23.41 -38.07 32.87
CA GLU A 144 -23.10 -37.94 34.30
C GLU A 144 -21.94 -38.87 34.72
N ALA A 145 -21.10 -38.39 35.63
CA ALA A 145 -19.87 -39.07 36.01
C ALA A 145 -20.11 -40.47 36.60
N ASP A 146 -21.22 -40.69 37.30
CA ASP A 146 -21.56 -41.98 37.89
C ASP A 146 -21.97 -43.02 36.81
N VAL A 147 -22.66 -42.57 35.76
CA VAL A 147 -23.03 -43.40 34.60
C VAL A 147 -21.78 -43.80 33.84
N VAL A 148 -20.88 -42.84 33.57
CA VAL A 148 -19.58 -43.09 32.94
C VAL A 148 -18.78 -44.10 33.74
N ALA A 149 -18.69 -43.94 35.07
CA ALA A 149 -17.97 -44.87 35.93
C ALA A 149 -18.52 -46.31 35.83
N LYS A 150 -19.85 -46.48 35.82
CA LYS A 150 -20.49 -47.80 35.67
C LYS A 150 -20.22 -48.41 34.29
N ILE A 151 -20.22 -47.61 33.23
CA ILE A 151 -19.94 -48.05 31.86
C ILE A 151 -18.47 -48.45 31.71
N LEU A 152 -17.53 -47.62 32.18
CA LEU A 152 -16.09 -47.92 32.16
C LEU A 152 -15.78 -49.18 32.98
N ALA A 153 -16.44 -49.37 34.14
CA ALA A 153 -16.30 -50.58 34.95
C ALA A 153 -16.83 -51.85 34.24
N ALA A 154 -17.68 -51.70 33.22
CA ALA A 154 -18.17 -52.79 32.40
C ALA A 154 -17.32 -53.06 31.14
N MET A 155 -16.27 -52.27 30.90
CA MET A 155 -15.29 -52.49 29.84
C MET A 155 -14.09 -53.32 30.33
N SER A 156 -13.20 -53.72 29.40
CA SER A 156 -11.92 -54.31 29.80
C SER A 156 -11.01 -53.25 30.45
N PRO A 157 -10.05 -53.64 31.32
CA PRO A 157 -9.14 -52.70 31.97
C PRO A 157 -8.39 -51.79 30.99
N ASP A 158 -7.92 -52.34 29.86
CA ASP A 158 -7.20 -51.59 28.84
C ASP A 158 -8.10 -50.55 28.15
N GLN A 159 -9.35 -50.90 27.88
CA GLN A 159 -10.31 -49.99 27.26
C GLN A 159 -10.73 -48.87 28.21
N ALA A 160 -11.01 -49.21 29.47
CA ALA A 160 -11.34 -48.23 30.49
C ALA A 160 -10.19 -47.23 30.70
N ALA A 161 -8.95 -47.71 30.76
CA ALA A 161 -7.77 -46.85 30.86
C ALA A 161 -7.60 -45.97 29.61
N GLY A 162 -7.79 -46.54 28.41
CA GLY A 162 -7.70 -45.82 27.14
C GLY A 162 -8.70 -44.66 27.06
N TYR A 163 -9.99 -44.91 27.32
CA TYR A 163 -11.00 -43.87 27.28
C TYR A 163 -10.84 -42.85 28.42
N THR A 164 -10.39 -43.27 29.60
CA THR A 164 -10.10 -42.33 30.71
C THR A 164 -8.98 -41.37 30.33
N LYS A 165 -7.91 -41.86 29.68
CA LYS A 165 -6.83 -41.02 29.19
C LYS A 165 -7.34 -40.02 28.16
N MET A 166 -8.12 -40.48 27.17
CA MET A 166 -8.67 -39.60 26.14
C MET A 166 -9.64 -38.56 26.70
N LEU A 167 -10.46 -38.92 27.70
CA LEU A 167 -11.33 -37.97 28.41
C LEU A 167 -10.53 -36.87 29.11
N ASN A 168 -9.36 -37.20 29.67
CA ASN A 168 -8.47 -36.23 30.31
C ASN A 168 -7.76 -35.31 29.28
N GLU A 169 -7.38 -35.85 28.13
CA GLU A 169 -6.69 -35.13 27.05
C GLU A 169 -7.62 -34.22 26.22
N ARG A 170 -8.93 -34.37 26.36
CA ARG A 170 -9.97 -33.57 25.67
C ARG A 170 -10.09 -32.12 26.19
N ARG A 171 -9.27 -31.70 27.17
CA ARG A 171 -9.31 -30.36 27.76
C ARG A 171 -8.66 -29.30 26.89
#